data_AF-L9Z225-F1
#
_entry.id   AF-L9Z225-F1
#
_cell.length_a   1.000
_cell.length_b   1.000
_cell.length_c   1.000
_cell.angle_alpha   90.00
_cell.angle_beta   90.00
_cell.angle_gamma   90.00
#
_symmetry.space_group_name_H-M   'P 1'
#
loop_
_entity.id
_entity.type
_entity.pdbx_description
1 polymer ?
#
loop_
_entity_poly.entity_id
_entity_poly.type
_entity_poly.pdbx_seq_one_letter_code
_entity_poly.pdbx_strand_id
1 'polypeptide(L)'
;MALSLLAVGTAAVAGYVLSSDRSATGASRSKADLGARVIGPDEVPDDVTVVDASAERLGRIPGARQALDRAVRNGAHEEWEHVTLERDGAWSVVDRIRQSLPYYDADDHGYNGVYVRYNDRIVVLDAIGWARLEEPIA
;
A
#
# COMPACT_ATOMS: atom_id res chain seq x y z
N MET A 1 22.27 -10.17 -44.44
CA MET A 1 21.08 -9.40 -44.01
C MET A 1 20.89 -9.63 -42.52
N ALA A 2 20.31 -8.63 -41.84
CA ALA A 2 20.42 -8.30 -40.42
C ALA A 2 20.09 -9.41 -39.40
N LEU A 3 20.81 -9.34 -38.27
CA LEU A 3 20.58 -10.05 -37.01
C LEU A 3 19.36 -9.46 -36.30
N SER A 4 18.39 -10.30 -35.93
CA SER A 4 17.33 -9.91 -34.99
C SER A 4 17.57 -10.60 -33.65
N LEU A 5 18.26 -9.90 -32.75
CA LEU A 5 18.35 -10.22 -31.34
C LEU A 5 17.03 -9.76 -30.69
N LEU A 6 16.17 -10.71 -30.33
CA LEU A 6 15.01 -10.45 -29.49
C LEU A 6 15.49 -10.26 -28.05
N ALA A 7 15.54 -9.00 -27.61
CA ALA A 7 15.75 -8.66 -26.21
C ALA A 7 14.48 -9.00 -25.43
N VAL A 8 14.53 -10.09 -24.67
CA VAL A 8 13.50 -10.42 -23.67
C VAL A 8 13.77 -9.54 -22.46
N GLY A 9 12.95 -8.51 -22.26
CA GLY A 9 13.01 -7.64 -21.09
C GLY A 9 12.55 -8.40 -19.86
N THR A 10 13.47 -8.63 -18.91
CA THR A 10 13.16 -9.19 -17.59
C THR A 10 12.66 -8.06 -16.69
N ALA A 11 11.37 -8.01 -16.39
CA ALA A 11 10.86 -7.21 -15.28
C ALA A 11 11.15 -7.96 -13.97
N ALA A 12 11.98 -7.38 -13.10
CA ALA A 12 12.25 -7.91 -11.78
C ALA A 12 11.06 -7.62 -10.87
N VAL A 13 10.21 -8.63 -10.64
CA VAL A 13 9.17 -8.56 -9.61
C VAL A 13 9.87 -8.77 -8.27
N ALA A 14 10.04 -7.70 -7.50
CA ALA A 14 10.48 -7.78 -6.12
C ALA A 14 9.33 -8.35 -5.27
N GLY A 15 9.20 -9.67 -5.28
CA GLY A 15 8.26 -10.40 -4.42
C GLY A 15 8.72 -10.31 -2.96
N TYR A 16 8.07 -9.45 -2.18
CA TYR A 16 8.27 -9.41 -0.74
C TYR A 16 7.42 -10.53 -0.11
N VAL A 17 8.07 -11.61 0.32
CA VAL A 17 7.43 -12.70 1.07
C VAL A 17 7.40 -12.30 2.55
N LEU A 18 6.20 -12.18 3.14
CA LEU A 18 6.00 -11.86 4.54
C LEU A 18 5.55 -13.10 5.33
N SER A 19 6.40 -13.55 6.24
CA SER A 19 6.09 -14.59 7.22
C SER A 19 5.16 -14.02 8.30
N SER A 20 4.03 -14.67 8.53
CA SER A 20 3.02 -14.25 9.51
C SER A 20 3.22 -14.97 10.84
N ASP A 21 3.92 -14.34 11.79
CA ASP A 21 4.00 -14.84 13.17
C ASP A 21 3.03 -14.09 14.09
N ARG A 22 1.98 -14.80 14.48
CA ARG A 22 0.87 -14.31 15.27
C ARG A 22 1.22 -14.49 16.74
N SER A 23 1.83 -13.50 17.39
CA SER A 23 1.99 -13.51 18.85
C SER A 23 2.15 -12.14 19.50
N ALA A 24 1.54 -12.09 20.70
CA ALA A 24 1.74 -11.21 21.85
C ALA A 24 1.53 -9.69 21.70
N THR A 25 0.43 -9.26 22.31
CA THR A 25 0.16 -7.94 22.90
C THR A 25 1.28 -7.51 23.87
N GLY A 26 2.14 -6.62 23.39
CA GLY A 26 3.03 -5.77 24.17
C GLY A 26 3.21 -4.49 23.37
N ALA A 27 3.22 -3.33 24.03
CA ALA A 27 3.41 -2.03 23.39
C ALA A 27 4.85 -1.90 22.86
N SER A 28 5.17 -2.65 21.81
CA SER A 28 6.41 -2.52 21.05
C SER A 28 6.26 -1.36 20.09
N ARG A 29 7.21 -0.43 20.11
CA ARG A 29 7.34 0.58 19.07
C ARG A 29 7.37 -0.12 17.72
N SER A 30 6.36 0.12 16.88
CA SER A 30 6.27 -0.46 15.56
C SER A 30 6.35 0.64 14.53
N LYS A 31 6.94 0.32 13.38
CA LYS A 31 7.02 1.22 12.23
C LYS A 31 6.32 0.56 11.05
N ALA A 32 5.45 1.31 10.42
CA ALA A 32 4.79 0.91 9.18
C ALA A 32 4.78 2.10 8.23
N ASP A 33 4.99 1.83 6.95
CA ASP A 33 4.86 2.83 5.91
C ASP A 33 3.49 2.67 5.26
N LEU A 34 2.72 3.75 5.21
CA LEU A 34 1.48 3.78 4.45
C LEU A 34 1.78 4.34 3.07
N GLY A 35 1.74 3.45 2.09
CA GLY A 35 2.02 3.72 0.68
C GLY A 35 0.77 4.13 -0.09
N ALA A 36 0.94 5.03 -1.04
CA ALA A 36 -0.06 5.41 -2.03
C ALA A 36 0.56 5.48 -3.44
N ARG A 37 -0.17 4.96 -4.43
CA ARG A 37 0.23 4.95 -5.84
C ARG A 37 -0.95 5.35 -6.73
N VAL A 38 -0.72 6.25 -7.70
CA VAL A 38 -1.73 6.64 -8.68
C VAL A 38 -1.84 5.55 -9.75
N ILE A 39 -3.06 5.08 -9.99
CA ILE A 39 -3.36 3.97 -10.90
C ILE A 39 -4.02 4.51 -12.17
N GLY A 40 -3.55 4.05 -13.33
CA GLY A 40 -4.18 4.34 -14.62
C GLY A 40 -5.54 3.67 -14.75
N PRO A 41 -6.44 4.16 -15.62
CA PRO A 41 -7.77 3.56 -15.80
C PRO A 41 -7.72 2.08 -16.19
N ASP A 42 -6.73 1.68 -16.98
CA ASP A 42 -6.55 0.31 -17.47
C ASP A 42 -5.90 -0.63 -16.44
N GLU A 43 -5.45 -0.11 -15.31
CA GLU A 43 -4.81 -0.86 -14.22
C GLU A 43 -5.76 -1.11 -13.04
N VAL A 44 -7.02 -0.65 -13.14
CA VAL A 44 -8.05 -0.87 -12.11
C VAL A 44 -8.74 -2.21 -12.38
N PRO A 45 -8.70 -3.17 -11.44
CA PRO A 45 -9.40 -4.44 -11.61
C PRO A 45 -10.91 -4.26 -11.72
N ASP A 46 -11.56 -5.06 -12.57
CA ASP A 46 -13.00 -4.96 -12.84
C ASP A 46 -13.88 -5.24 -11.61
N ASP A 47 -13.37 -6.03 -10.66
CA ASP A 47 -14.08 -6.49 -9.47
C ASP A 47 -13.77 -5.64 -8.22
N VAL A 48 -12.96 -4.60 -8.35
CA VAL A 48 -12.54 -3.80 -7.19
C VAL A 48 -13.60 -2.81 -6.74
N THR A 49 -13.72 -2.65 -5.42
CA THR A 49 -14.53 -1.57 -4.85
C THR A 49 -13.69 -0.31 -4.69
N VAL A 50 -14.01 0.73 -5.47
CA VAL A 50 -13.37 2.04 -5.34
C VAL A 50 -14.10 2.88 -4.27
N VAL A 51 -13.37 3.27 -3.23
CA VAL A 51 -13.89 4.06 -2.09
C VAL A 51 -13.68 5.55 -2.35
N ASP A 52 -14.66 6.37 -1.98
CA ASP A 52 -14.49 7.83 -2.05
C ASP A 52 -13.54 8.34 -0.93
N ALA A 53 -12.65 9.28 -1.26
CA ALA A 53 -11.73 9.91 -0.30
C ALA A 53 -12.40 10.57 0.91
N SER A 54 -13.66 10.99 0.77
CA SER A 54 -14.48 11.58 1.83
C SER A 54 -15.07 10.53 2.78
N ALA A 55 -14.95 9.23 2.45
CA ALA A 55 -15.46 8.16 3.29
C ALA A 55 -14.88 8.26 4.71
N GLU A 56 -15.76 8.27 5.71
CA GLU A 56 -15.38 8.46 7.11
C GLU A 56 -14.36 7.41 7.56
N ARG A 57 -14.50 6.17 7.08
CA ARG A 57 -13.58 5.06 7.40
C ARG A 57 -12.15 5.35 6.96
N LEU A 58 -11.96 5.98 5.80
CA LEU A 58 -10.65 6.38 5.30
C LEU A 58 -10.04 7.52 6.15
N GLY A 59 -10.87 8.48 6.58
CA GLY A 59 -10.46 9.56 7.48
C GLY A 59 -10.00 9.09 8.86
N ARG A 60 -10.39 7.88 9.27
CA ARG A 60 -9.95 7.24 10.53
C ARG A 60 -8.61 6.50 10.41
N ILE A 61 -8.05 6.40 9.21
CA ILE A 61 -6.74 5.79 8.97
C ILE A 61 -5.65 6.86 9.13
N PRO A 62 -4.75 6.73 10.13
CA PRO A 62 -3.65 7.67 10.30
C PRO A 62 -2.78 7.72 9.04
N GLY A 63 -2.43 8.93 8.59
CA GLY A 63 -1.55 9.13 7.44
C GLY A 63 -2.20 8.94 6.07
N ALA A 64 -3.42 8.39 5.96
CA ALA A 64 -4.03 8.07 4.66
C ALA A 64 -4.20 9.29 3.77
N ARG A 65 -4.80 10.38 4.29
CA ARG A 65 -4.91 11.63 3.52
C ARG A 65 -3.56 12.19 3.08
N GLN A 66 -2.56 12.12 3.94
CA GLN A 66 -1.23 12.63 3.61
C GLN A 66 -0.54 11.78 2.53
N ALA A 67 -0.70 10.46 2.57
CA ALA A 67 -0.18 9.56 1.53
C ALA A 67 -0.88 9.82 0.18
N LEU A 68 -2.21 9.95 0.18
CA LEU A 68 -2.99 10.29 -1.01
C LEU A 68 -2.58 11.65 -1.61
N ASP A 69 -2.45 12.67 -0.77
CA ASP A 69 -2.00 14.00 -1.19
C ASP A 69 -0.60 13.94 -1.82
N ARG A 70 0.34 13.20 -1.22
CA ARG A 70 1.69 13.04 -1.78
C ARG A 70 1.67 12.31 -3.12
N ALA A 71 0.96 11.20 -3.22
CA ALA A 71 0.86 10.41 -4.44
C ALA A 71 0.31 11.25 -5.61
N VAL A 72 -0.76 12.01 -5.37
CA VAL A 72 -1.37 12.85 -6.42
C VAL A 72 -0.49 14.06 -6.75
N ARG A 73 0.12 14.72 -5.76
CA ARG A 73 1.02 15.87 -6.00
C ARG A 73 2.26 15.49 -6.79
N ASN A 74 2.81 14.31 -6.54
CA ASN A 74 4.04 13.84 -7.18
C ASN A 74 3.78 13.00 -8.44
N GLY A 75 2.51 12.68 -8.75
CA GLY A 75 2.16 11.84 -9.89
C GLY A 75 2.76 10.43 -9.77
N ALA A 76 2.62 9.82 -8.60
CA ALA A 76 3.25 8.57 -8.19
C ALA A 76 2.72 7.34 -8.96
N HIS A 77 3.04 7.25 -10.25
CA HIS A 77 2.61 6.19 -11.16
C HIS A 77 3.59 5.03 -11.26
N GLU A 78 4.88 5.28 -11.05
CA GLU A 78 5.95 4.28 -11.19
C GLU A 78 6.41 3.76 -9.84
N GLU A 79 6.53 4.66 -8.86
CA GLU A 79 6.97 4.38 -7.50
C GLU A 79 5.88 4.74 -6.47
N TRP A 80 5.91 4.06 -5.33
CA TRP A 80 4.98 4.32 -4.23
C TRP A 80 5.44 5.51 -3.39
N GLU A 81 4.57 6.50 -3.22
CA GLU A 81 4.75 7.53 -2.22
C GLU A 81 4.34 7.00 -0.86
N HIS A 82 5.06 7.36 0.19
CA HIS A 82 4.75 6.83 1.52
C HIS A 82 4.80 7.85 2.64
N VAL A 83 4.10 7.51 3.71
CA VAL A 83 4.15 8.19 4.99
C VAL A 83 4.54 7.17 6.04
N THR A 84 5.69 7.39 6.68
CA THR A 84 6.09 6.59 7.83
C THR A 84 5.24 6.94 9.03
N LEU A 85 4.67 5.91 9.65
CA LEU A 85 3.93 5.99 10.89
C LEU A 85 4.77 5.39 12.01
N GLU A 86 5.30 6.26 12.87
CA GLU A 86 6.04 5.90 14.08
C GLU A 86 5.11 6.10 15.28
N ARG A 87 4.31 5.08 15.61
CA ARG A 87 3.43 5.09 16.78
C ARG A 87 3.35 3.72 17.42
N ASP A 88 3.04 3.70 18.72
CA ASP A 88 2.61 2.48 19.41
C ASP A 88 1.39 1.92 18.66
N GLY A 89 1.57 0.81 17.95
CA GLY A 89 0.54 0.22 17.10
C GLY A 89 0.53 0.67 15.64
N ALA A 90 1.68 0.98 15.02
CA ALA A 90 1.77 1.07 13.55
C ALA A 90 1.29 -0.24 12.87
N TRP A 91 1.47 -1.38 13.53
CA TRP A 91 0.85 -2.65 13.13
C TRP A 91 -0.69 -2.60 13.11
N SER A 92 -1.32 -1.81 14.00
CA SER A 92 -2.79 -1.64 14.01
C SER A 92 -3.33 -0.90 12.78
N VAL A 93 -2.49 -0.17 12.05
CA VAL A 93 -2.89 0.52 10.82
C VAL A 93 -3.08 -0.48 9.68
N VAL A 94 -2.17 -1.47 9.56
CA VAL A 94 -2.29 -2.59 8.63
C VAL A 94 -3.61 -3.33 8.86
N ASP A 95 -3.85 -3.74 10.11
CA ASP A 95 -5.08 -4.45 10.48
C ASP A 95 -6.33 -3.58 10.24
N ARG A 96 -6.27 -2.28 10.57
CA ARG A 96 -7.40 -1.39 10.36
C ARG A 96 -7.70 -1.18 8.87
N ILE A 97 -6.70 -1.08 8.00
CA ILE A 97 -6.94 -0.98 6.55
C ILE A 97 -7.61 -2.27 6.04
N ARG A 98 -7.07 -3.44 6.39
CA ARG A 98 -7.59 -4.74 5.94
C ARG A 98 -8.98 -5.06 6.48
N GLN A 99 -9.30 -4.63 7.70
CA GLN A 99 -10.57 -4.96 8.35
C GLN A 99 -11.67 -3.92 8.13
N SER A 100 -11.32 -2.65 7.87
CA SER A 100 -12.31 -1.53 7.86
C SER A 100 -12.70 -1.07 6.46
N LEU A 101 -11.86 -1.37 5.47
CA LEU A 101 -11.99 -0.92 4.09
C LEU A 101 -12.09 -2.15 3.17
N PRO A 102 -12.68 -2.01 1.97
CA PRO A 102 -12.71 -3.07 0.97
C PRO A 102 -11.30 -3.24 0.40
N TYR A 103 -10.48 -3.98 1.14
CA TYR A 103 -9.13 -4.30 0.75
C TYR A 103 -9.16 -5.33 -0.38
N TYR A 104 -8.51 -4.99 -1.49
CA TYR A 104 -8.32 -5.88 -2.61
C TYR A 104 -7.04 -6.68 -2.40
N ASP A 105 -7.16 -8.01 -2.45
CA ASP A 105 -6.05 -8.95 -2.46
C ASP A 105 -5.89 -9.42 -3.90
N ALA A 106 -4.89 -8.91 -4.60
CA ALA A 106 -4.64 -9.22 -5.99
C ALA A 106 -3.93 -10.57 -6.10
N ASP A 107 -4.45 -11.46 -6.95
CA ASP A 107 -3.84 -12.78 -7.17
C ASP A 107 -2.56 -12.65 -8.03
N ASP A 108 -2.67 -12.12 -9.26
CA ASP A 108 -1.55 -12.05 -10.23
C ASP A 108 -1.45 -10.71 -11.00
N HIS A 109 -2.57 -9.97 -11.12
CA HIS A 109 -2.65 -8.75 -11.91
C HIS A 109 -3.38 -7.66 -11.13
N GLY A 110 -2.60 -6.72 -10.59
CA GLY A 110 -3.12 -5.60 -9.82
C GLY A 110 -2.27 -5.34 -8.58
N TYR A 111 -2.57 -4.24 -7.90
CA TYR A 111 -1.93 -3.91 -6.64
C TYR A 111 -2.84 -4.30 -5.48
N ASN A 112 -2.25 -4.92 -4.47
CA ASN A 112 -2.90 -5.11 -3.18
C ASN A 112 -3.20 -3.75 -2.56
N GLY A 113 -4.34 -3.64 -1.89
CA GLY A 113 -4.70 -2.44 -1.15
C GLY A 113 -6.12 -1.97 -1.37
N VAL A 114 -6.39 -0.76 -0.89
CA VAL A 114 -7.69 -0.10 -1.01
C VAL A 114 -7.62 0.87 -2.18
N TYR A 115 -8.52 0.70 -3.14
CA TYR A 115 -8.63 1.61 -4.28
C TYR A 115 -9.49 2.80 -3.86
N VAL A 116 -8.94 4.01 -4.01
CA VAL A 116 -9.55 5.25 -3.54
C VAL A 116 -9.72 6.21 -4.72
N ARG A 117 -10.94 6.70 -4.91
CA ARG A 117 -11.19 7.88 -5.76
C ARG A 117 -10.75 9.11 -4.98
N TYR A 118 -9.66 9.74 -5.41
CA TYR A 118 -9.14 10.98 -4.83
C TYR A 118 -9.06 12.04 -5.92
N ASN A 119 -9.88 13.08 -5.83
CA ASN A 119 -10.12 14.03 -6.92
C ASN A 119 -10.58 13.32 -8.21
N ASP A 120 -9.94 13.57 -9.34
CA ASP A 120 -10.17 12.96 -10.65
C ASP A 120 -9.38 11.65 -10.87
N ARG A 121 -8.66 11.16 -9.85
CA ARG A 121 -7.74 10.03 -9.96
C ARG A 121 -8.16 8.84 -9.10
N ILE A 122 -7.69 7.66 -9.48
CA ILE A 122 -7.76 6.46 -8.65
C ILE A 122 -6.37 6.23 -8.07
N VAL A 123 -6.31 6.01 -6.77
CA VAL A 123 -5.07 5.80 -6.01
C VAL A 123 -5.23 4.52 -5.20
N VAL A 124 -4.25 3.62 -5.27
CA VAL A 124 -4.19 2.46 -4.38
C VAL A 124 -3.45 2.85 -3.13
N LEU A 125 -4.05 2.55 -1.99
CA LEU A 125 -3.49 2.73 -0.65
C LEU A 125 -3.18 1.37 -0.03
N ASP A 126 -1.94 1.13 0.37
CA ASP A 126 -1.53 -0.10 1.02
C ASP A 126 -0.51 0.15 2.14
N ALA A 127 -0.47 -0.73 3.13
CA ALA A 127 0.55 -0.71 4.14
C ALA A 127 1.78 -1.48 3.66
N ILE A 128 2.83 -0.74 3.32
CA ILE A 128 4.09 -1.25 2.78
C ILE A 128 5.20 -1.19 3.86
N GLY A 129 6.26 -1.98 3.68
CA GLY A 129 7.50 -1.81 4.45
C GLY A 129 7.37 -1.87 5.99
N TRP A 130 6.46 -2.68 6.52
CA TRP A 130 6.28 -2.79 7.97
C TRP A 130 7.33 -3.69 8.63
N ALA A 131 7.84 -3.27 9.79
CA ALA A 131 8.75 -4.05 10.61
C ALA A 131 8.35 -3.94 12.09
N ARG A 132 8.29 -5.09 12.77
CA ARG A 132 8.16 -5.13 14.22
C ARG A 132 9.56 -4.86 14.80
N LEU A 133 9.76 -3.70 15.41
CA LEU A 133 11.01 -3.42 16.11
C LEU A 133 10.90 -4.13 17.47
N GLU A 134 11.56 -5.26 17.62
CA GLU A 134 11.81 -5.83 18.94
C GLU A 134 12.83 -4.93 19.64
N GLU A 135 12.46 -4.31 20.77
CA GLU A 135 13.45 -3.65 21.63
C GLU A 135 14.37 -4.73 22.22
N PRO A 136 15.71 -4.52 22.25
CA PRO A 136 16.58 -5.40 22.99
C PRO A 136 16.18 -5.34 24.46
N ILE A 137 16.06 -6.52 25.07
CA ILE A 137 15.88 -6.68 26.52
C ILE A 137 17.03 -5.92 27.19
N ALA A 138 16.70 -4.89 27.98
CA ALA A 138 17.64 -4.17 28.83
C ALA A 138 18.03 -5.00 30.05
#